data_AF-A0A6C0KZN1-F1
#
_entry.id   AF-A0A6C0KZN1-F1
#
_cell.length_a   1.000
_cell.length_b   1.000
_cell.length_c   1.000
_cell.angle_alpha   90.00
_cell.angle_beta   90.00
_cell.angle_gamma   90.00
#
_symmetry.space_group_name_H-M   'P 1'
#
loop_
_entity.id
_entity.type
_entity.pdbx_description
1 polymer ?
#
loop_
_entity_poly.entity_id
_entity_poly.type
_entity_poly.pdbx_seq_one_letter_code
_entity_poly.pdbx_strand_id
1 'polypeptide(L)'
;MSRDVKLVSVKKSHRPEKKWNFTFKNKKTGSTFTTSIGASGYQDYTQHHNKTRRKHYLFRHKKDLKTGDPTKAGFLSYYVLWGQSTSFKDNLAAYKKRFHL
;
A
#
# COMPACT_ATOMS: atom_id res chain seq x y z
N MET A 1 -3.94 -5.10 18.17
CA MET A 1 -2.48 -4.82 18.25
C MET A 1 -2.11 -3.79 17.20
N SER A 2 -2.34 -2.51 17.47
CA SER A 2 -1.82 -1.44 16.62
C SER A 2 -0.31 -1.40 16.82
N ARG A 3 0.46 -1.80 15.82
CA ARG A 3 1.92 -1.64 15.86
C ARG A 3 2.20 -0.14 15.74
N ASP A 4 2.91 0.43 16.71
CA ASP A 4 3.44 1.79 16.64
C ASP A 4 4.54 1.84 15.57
N VAL A 5 4.11 1.91 14.30
CA VAL A 5 5.00 1.94 13.14
C VAL A 5 5.01 3.32 12.50
N LYS A 6 6.15 3.69 11.94
CA LYS A 6 6.33 4.89 11.12
C LYS A 6 6.70 4.47 9.70
N LEU A 7 6.08 5.07 8.69
CA LEU A 7 6.49 4.88 7.31
C LEU A 7 7.74 5.74 7.03
N VAL A 8 8.88 5.06 6.86
CA VAL A 8 10.18 5.73 6.68
C VAL A 8 10.41 6.09 5.22
N SER A 9 10.19 5.16 4.30
CA SER A 9 10.43 5.40 2.88
C SER A 9 9.54 4.57 1.98
N VAL A 10 9.26 5.13 0.80
CA VAL A 10 8.57 4.46 -0.29
C VAL A 10 9.42 4.61 -1.53
N LYS A 11 9.95 3.51 -2.04
CA LYS A 11 10.84 3.49 -3.21
C LYS A 11 10.33 2.49 -4.23
N LYS A 12 10.74 2.62 -5.50
CA LYS A 12 10.53 1.56 -6.48
C LYS A 12 11.27 0.29 -6.01
N SER A 13 10.64 -0.85 -6.18
CA SER A 13 11.25 -2.12 -5.82
C SER A 13 12.37 -2.47 -6.80
N HIS A 14 13.50 -2.96 -6.28
CA HIS A 14 14.57 -3.53 -7.10
C HIS A 14 14.18 -4.91 -7.65
N ARG A 15 13.25 -5.61 -6.98
CA ARG A 15 12.76 -6.91 -7.45
C ARG A 15 11.92 -6.73 -8.71
N PRO A 16 12.22 -7.44 -9.80
CA PRO A 16 11.55 -7.25 -11.08
C PRO A 16 10.06 -7.58 -11.02
N GLU A 17 9.63 -8.41 -10.08
CA GLU A 17 8.24 -8.84 -9.90
C GLU A 17 7.38 -7.82 -9.13
N LYS A 18 8.01 -6.88 -8.42
CA LYS A 18 7.31 -5.93 -7.53
C LYS A 18 7.51 -4.49 -7.98
N LYS A 19 6.51 -3.63 -7.73
CA LYS A 19 6.57 -2.22 -8.14
C LYS A 19 7.15 -1.31 -7.07
N TRP A 20 6.70 -1.45 -5.83
CA TRP A 20 7.02 -0.51 -4.75
C TRP A 20 7.44 -1.23 -3.48
N ASN A 21 8.41 -0.66 -2.78
CA ASN A 21 8.89 -1.08 -1.47
C ASN A 21 8.54 -0.02 -0.44
N PHE A 22 7.81 -0.43 0.59
CA PHE A 22 7.43 0.40 1.73
C PHE A 22 8.25 -0.03 2.93
N THR A 23 9.14 0.83 3.41
CA THR A 23 9.94 0.55 4.60
C THR A 23 9.31 1.19 5.82
N PHE A 24 8.94 0.36 6.78
CA PHE A 24 8.38 0.75 8.07
C PHE A 24 9.44 0.62 9.16
N LYS A 25 9.37 1.49 10.16
CA LYS A 25 10.15 1.40 11.40
C LYS A 25 9.20 1.22 12.57
N ASN A 26 9.43 0.19 13.37
CA ASN A 26 8.76 0.01 14.64
C ASN A 26 9.33 1.00 15.66
N LYS A 27 8.49 1.87 16.23
CA LYS A 27 8.91 2.87 17.22
C LYS A 27 9.28 2.23 18.55
N LYS A 28 8.73 1.07 18.90
CA LYS A 28 9.00 0.39 20.18
C LYS A 28 10.32 -0.36 20.18
N THR A 29 10.61 -1.08 19.10
CA THR A 29 11.81 -1.93 19.03
C THR A 29 12.94 -1.32 18.19
N GLY A 30 12.67 -0.23 17.46
CA GLY A 30 13.61 0.37 16.52
C GLY A 30 13.80 -0.43 15.22
N SER A 31 13.28 -1.65 15.14
CA SER A 31 13.44 -2.55 13.99
C SER A 31 12.77 -1.99 12.73
N THR A 32 13.42 -2.17 11.59
CA THR A 32 12.86 -1.79 10.29
C THR A 32 12.50 -3.02 9.49
N PHE A 33 11.43 -2.93 8.71
CA PHE A 33 11.03 -3.99 7.79
C PHE A 33 10.47 -3.38 6.52
N THR A 34 10.59 -4.10 5.41
CA THR A 34 10.14 -3.63 4.10
C THR A 34 9.03 -4.53 3.58
N THR A 35 7.96 -3.92 3.08
CA THR A 35 6.85 -4.60 2.44
C THR A 35 6.77 -4.20 0.98
N SER A 36 6.89 -5.19 0.10
CA SER A 36 6.83 -5.00 -1.35
C SER A 36 5.40 -5.19 -1.88
N ILE A 37 4.93 -4.27 -2.72
CA ILE A 37 3.57 -4.29 -3.30
C ILE A 37 3.57 -4.02 -4.80
N GLY A 38 2.43 -4.35 -5.43
CA GLY A 38 2.18 -4.19 -6.86
C GLY A 38 2.96 -5.22 -7.69
N ALA A 39 2.30 -5.84 -8.66
CA ALA A 39 2.96 -6.77 -9.58
C ALA A 39 3.39 -6.02 -10.84
N SER A 40 4.68 -6.05 -11.18
CA SER A 40 5.23 -5.26 -12.30
C SER A 40 4.56 -5.53 -13.65
N GLY A 41 4.21 -6.78 -13.93
CA GLY A 41 3.55 -7.19 -15.18
C GLY A 41 2.07 -6.81 -15.30
N TYR A 42 1.46 -6.21 -14.28
CA TYR A 42 0.04 -5.84 -14.29
C TYR A 42 -0.15 -4.35 -14.08
N GLN A 43 -1.16 -3.76 -14.72
CA GLN A 43 -1.53 -2.37 -14.48
C GLN A 43 -2.45 -2.21 -13.26
N ASP A 44 -2.19 -1.18 -12.46
CA ASP A 44 -3.02 -0.78 -11.31
C ASP A 44 -3.88 0.45 -11.64
N TYR A 45 -4.81 0.81 -10.75
CA TYR A 45 -5.70 1.96 -10.96
C TYR A 45 -4.96 3.27 -11.20
N THR A 46 -3.76 3.45 -10.62
CA THR A 46 -2.93 4.63 -10.85
C THR A 46 -2.36 4.73 -12.28
N GLN A 47 -2.42 3.67 -13.07
CA GLN A 47 -1.89 3.60 -14.43
C GLN A 47 -3.01 3.58 -15.48
N HIS A 48 -4.01 2.70 -15.31
CA HIS A 48 -5.04 2.48 -16.34
C HIS A 48 -6.34 3.29 -16.09
N HIS A 49 -6.50 3.87 -14.90
CA HIS A 49 -7.59 4.80 -14.51
C HIS A 49 -9.03 4.26 -14.67
N ASN A 50 -9.20 2.94 -14.77
CA ASN A 50 -10.49 2.28 -15.00
C ASN A 50 -11.21 2.04 -13.68
N LYS A 51 -12.32 2.77 -13.47
CA LYS A 51 -13.12 2.72 -12.24
C LYS A 51 -13.79 1.36 -11.99
N THR A 52 -14.17 0.63 -13.04
CA THR A 52 -14.79 -0.70 -12.92
C THR A 52 -13.79 -1.72 -12.42
N ARG A 53 -12.58 -1.77 -13.02
CA ARG A 53 -11.47 -2.62 -12.53
C ARG A 53 -11.15 -2.32 -11.08
N ARG A 54 -11.17 -1.05 -10.69
CA ARG A 54 -11.00 -0.63 -9.30
C ARG A 54 -12.08 -1.21 -8.39
N LYS A 55 -13.36 -1.05 -8.73
CA LYS A 55 -14.47 -1.60 -7.93
C LYS A 55 -14.30 -3.11 -7.72
N HIS A 56 -14.01 -3.87 -8.78
CA HIS A 56 -13.79 -5.31 -8.68
C HIS A 56 -12.57 -5.67 -7.81
N TYR A 57 -11.46 -4.96 -7.98
CA TYR A 57 -10.27 -5.17 -7.17
C TYR A 57 -10.54 -4.92 -5.68
N LEU A 58 -11.17 -3.79 -5.35
CA LEU A 58 -11.53 -3.43 -3.97
C LEU A 58 -12.51 -4.43 -3.37
N PHE A 59 -13.50 -4.88 -4.13
CA PHE A 59 -14.44 -5.91 -3.66
C PHE A 59 -13.73 -7.20 -3.28
N ARG A 60 -12.83 -7.70 -4.15
CA ARG A 60 -12.07 -8.94 -3.91
C ARG A 60 -11.07 -8.83 -2.77
N HIS A 61 -10.42 -7.68 -2.62
CA HIS A 61 -9.37 -7.45 -1.61
C HIS A 61 -9.91 -6.84 -0.31
N LYS A 62 -11.22 -6.62 -0.19
CA LYS A 62 -11.86 -6.20 1.07
C LYS A 62 -11.55 -7.18 2.22
N LYS A 63 -11.37 -8.47 1.92
CA LYS A 63 -10.97 -9.49 2.90
C LYS A 63 -9.60 -9.22 3.54
N ASP A 64 -8.68 -8.58 2.82
CA ASP A 64 -7.34 -8.27 3.33
C ASP A 64 -7.39 -7.20 4.41
N LEU A 65 -8.44 -6.34 4.36
CA LEU A 65 -8.70 -5.33 5.37
C LEU A 65 -9.07 -5.91 6.74
N LYS A 66 -9.50 -7.18 6.81
CA LYS A 66 -9.82 -7.86 8.08
C LYS A 66 -8.62 -7.97 9.01
N THR A 67 -7.40 -7.93 8.46
CA THR A 67 -6.17 -7.99 9.27
C THR A 67 -5.98 -6.75 10.15
N GLY A 68 -6.60 -5.62 9.83
CA GLY A 68 -6.45 -4.36 10.56
C GLY A 68 -5.03 -3.77 10.55
N ASP A 69 -4.12 -4.30 9.73
CA ASP A 69 -2.70 -3.97 9.78
C ASP A 69 -2.29 -3.11 8.56
N PRO A 70 -2.01 -1.81 8.76
CA PRO A 70 -1.64 -0.88 7.68
C PRO A 70 -0.21 -1.09 7.17
N THR A 71 0.51 -2.11 7.64
CA THR A 71 1.83 -2.46 7.10
C THR A 71 1.77 -3.65 6.14
N LYS A 72 0.62 -4.34 6.05
CA LYS A 72 0.47 -5.50 5.16
C LYS A 72 0.30 -5.09 3.70
N ALA A 73 0.83 -5.94 2.81
CA ALA A 73 0.80 -5.72 1.37
C ALA A 73 -0.61 -5.53 0.79
N GLY A 74 -1.61 -6.25 1.33
CA GLY A 74 -3.02 -6.11 0.92
C GLY A 74 -3.59 -4.73 1.25
N PHE A 75 -3.37 -4.23 2.48
CA PHE A 75 -3.76 -2.87 2.89
C PHE A 75 -3.10 -1.80 2.02
N LEU A 76 -1.79 -1.90 1.85
CA LEU A 76 -1.02 -0.94 1.06
C LEU A 76 -1.47 -0.93 -0.41
N SER A 77 -1.70 -2.09 -1.02
CA SER A 77 -2.19 -2.16 -2.40
C SER A 77 -3.61 -1.59 -2.50
N TYR A 78 -4.50 -1.92 -1.56
CA TYR A 78 -5.87 -1.45 -1.52
C TYR A 78 -5.98 0.08 -1.49
N TYR A 79 -5.20 0.72 -0.62
CA TYR A 79 -5.29 2.17 -0.43
C TYR A 79 -4.36 2.98 -1.33
N VAL A 80 -3.16 2.48 -1.63
CA VAL A 80 -2.16 3.25 -2.39
C VAL A 80 -2.30 3.03 -3.89
N LEU A 81 -2.38 1.77 -4.34
CA LEU A 81 -2.47 1.43 -5.77
C LEU A 81 -3.90 1.46 -6.30
N TRP A 82 -4.88 1.18 -5.44
CA TRP A 82 -6.30 1.10 -5.79
C TRP A 82 -7.17 2.12 -5.02
N GLY A 83 -6.52 3.17 -4.50
CA GLY A 83 -7.11 4.25 -3.70
C GLY A 83 -8.18 5.08 -4.42
N GLN A 84 -8.58 6.19 -3.81
CA GLN A 84 -9.62 7.07 -4.38
C GLN A 84 -9.11 7.84 -5.61
N SER A 85 -7.84 8.26 -5.60
CA SER A 85 -7.21 8.98 -6.70
C SER A 85 -6.47 8.02 -7.64
N THR A 86 -6.26 8.46 -8.88
CA THR A 86 -5.32 7.82 -9.82
C THR A 86 -3.87 8.26 -9.55
N SER A 87 -3.66 9.32 -8.77
CA SER A 87 -2.34 9.75 -8.34
C SER A 87 -1.84 8.89 -7.17
N PHE A 88 -0.70 8.21 -7.37
CA PHE A 88 -0.02 7.46 -6.31
C PHE A 88 0.35 8.35 -5.12
N LYS A 89 0.78 9.58 -5.38
CA LYS A 89 1.20 10.54 -4.34
C LYS A 89 0.01 10.92 -3.46
N ASP A 90 -1.14 11.22 -4.06
CA ASP A 90 -2.34 11.63 -3.32
C ASP A 90 -2.86 10.48 -2.46
N ASN A 91 -2.90 9.27 -3.04
CA ASN A 91 -3.29 8.07 -2.30
C ASN A 91 -2.34 7.80 -1.14
N LEU A 92 -1.03 7.99 -1.34
CA LEU A 92 -0.03 7.84 -0.29
C LEU A 92 -0.20 8.88 0.84
N ALA A 93 -0.47 10.14 0.48
CA ALA A 93 -0.72 11.19 1.46
C ALA A 93 -1.98 10.91 2.29
N ALA A 94 -3.08 10.52 1.62
CA ALA A 94 -4.31 10.10 2.28
C ALA A 94 -4.09 8.87 3.17
N TYR A 95 -3.25 7.92 2.73
CA TYR A 95 -2.88 6.74 3.51
C TYR A 95 -2.16 7.09 4.80
N LYS A 96 -1.10 7.92 4.71
CA LYS A 96 -0.35 8.39 5.89
C LYS A 96 -1.26 9.11 6.88
N LYS A 97 -2.12 10.01 6.39
CA LYS A 97 -3.08 10.74 7.22
C LYS A 97 -4.12 9.82 7.87
N ARG A 98 -4.58 8.79 7.18
CA ARG A 98 -5.59 7.87 7.70
C ARG A 98 -5.07 6.92 8.77
N PHE A 99 -3.82 6.49 8.66
CA PHE A 99 -3.24 5.47 9.55
C PHE A 99 -2.17 6.02 10.50
N HIS A 100 -1.97 7.33 10.53
CA HIS A 100 -1.01 8.03 11.39
C HIS A 100 0.42 7.46 11.29
N LEU A 101 0.86 7.21 10.04
CA LEU A 101 2.15 6.59 9.70
C LEU A 101 3.28 7.59 9.40
#